data_AF-A0A922S0S3-F1
#
_entry.id   AF-A0A922S0S3-F1
#
_cell.length_a   1.000
_cell.length_b   1.000
_cell.length_c   1.000
_cell.angle_alpha   90.00
_cell.angle_beta   90.00
_cell.angle_gamma   90.00
#
_symmetry.space_group_name_H-M   'P 1'
#
loop_
_entity.id
_entity.type
_entity.pdbx_description
1 polymer ?
#
loop_
_entity_poly.entity_id
_entity_poly.type
_entity_poly.pdbx_seq_one_letter_code
_entity_poly.pdbx_strand_id
1 'polypeptide(L)'
;MMSRAGPASKEVSTVSDVENFLSDDKPTVFAFIKSSSDPLMKIFMALAKSMVDDAVFCHSHNNLFVTPDDYELRVYLPKRLRTKFEDDFALYKGELESSNIKEWIRKHG
;
A
#
# COMPACT_ATOMS: atom_id res chain seq x y z
N MET A 1 -18.57 -9.08 10.15
CA MET A 1 -18.08 -7.74 10.56
C MET A 1 -16.57 -7.83 10.69
N MET A 2 -15.80 -7.42 9.67
CA MET A 2 -14.35 -7.36 9.83
C MET A 2 -14.05 -6.16 10.73
N SER A 3 -13.58 -6.48 11.93
CA SER A 3 -13.38 -5.56 13.03
C SER A 3 -12.58 -4.34 12.59
N ARG A 4 -13.06 -3.13 12.91
CA ARG A 4 -12.29 -1.85 12.80
C ARG A 4 -11.13 -1.80 13.82
N ALA A 5 -10.56 -2.96 14.17
CA ALA A 5 -9.64 -3.21 15.28
C ALA A 5 -8.24 -3.63 14.79
N GLY A 6 -7.93 -3.39 13.52
CA GLY A 6 -6.56 -3.47 12.99
C GLY A 6 -5.89 -2.08 13.02
N PRO A 7 -4.56 -2.00 13.11
CA PRO A 7 -3.86 -0.75 12.88
C PRO A 7 -4.18 -0.24 11.47
N ALA A 8 -4.36 1.07 11.31
CA ALA A 8 -4.75 1.67 10.02
C ALA A 8 -3.82 1.21 8.89
N SER A 9 -2.53 1.16 9.17
CA SER A 9 -1.55 0.46 8.35
C SER A 9 -0.68 -0.46 9.21
N LYS A 10 -0.39 -1.65 8.70
CA LYS A 10 0.51 -2.59 9.38
C LYS A 10 1.95 -2.43 8.92
N GLU A 11 2.87 -2.35 9.88
CA GLU A 11 4.30 -2.39 9.59
C GLU A 11 4.74 -3.80 9.18
N VAL A 12 5.52 -3.90 8.11
CA VAL A 12 6.10 -5.14 7.58
C VAL A 12 7.60 -4.97 7.39
N SER A 13 8.36 -6.04 7.59
CA SER A 13 9.83 -5.99 7.57
C SER A 13 10.46 -6.82 6.46
N THR A 14 9.67 -7.66 5.76
CA THR A 14 10.14 -8.52 4.68
C THR A 14 9.18 -8.51 3.49
N VAL A 15 9.66 -8.87 2.31
CA VAL A 15 8.83 -9.04 1.10
C VAL A 15 7.78 -10.13 1.32
N SER A 16 8.15 -11.22 1.99
CA SER A 16 7.22 -12.31 2.32
C SER A 16 6.07 -11.84 3.20
N ASP A 17 6.31 -10.91 4.14
CA ASP A 17 5.23 -10.33 4.94
C ASP A 17 4.25 -9.53 4.09
N VAL A 18 4.74 -8.79 3.09
CA VAL A 18 3.89 -8.07 2.13
C VAL A 18 2.99 -9.06 1.39
N GLU A 19 3.55 -10.16 0.88
CA GLU A 19 2.79 -11.18 0.15
C GLU A 19 1.73 -11.89 1.01
N ASN A 20 2.05 -12.14 2.28
CA ASN A 20 1.09 -12.67 3.25
C ASN A 20 -0.02 -11.66 3.58
N PHE A 21 0.25 -10.36 3.45
CA PHE A 21 -0.72 -9.28 3.68
C PHE A 21 -1.64 -8.98 2.50
N LEU A 22 -1.37 -9.60 1.34
CA LEU A 22 -2.23 -9.48 0.18
C LEU A 22 -3.59 -10.10 0.49
N SER A 23 -4.64 -9.29 0.32
CA SER A 23 -6.01 -9.77 0.49
C SER A 23 -6.50 -10.45 -0.79
N ASP A 24 -7.40 -11.42 -0.65
CA ASP A 24 -8.04 -12.09 -1.79
C ASP A 24 -9.10 -11.22 -2.47
N ASP A 25 -9.78 -10.36 -1.70
CA ASP A 25 -10.91 -9.56 -2.18
C ASP A 25 -10.62 -8.06 -2.31
N LYS A 26 -9.62 -7.55 -1.59
CA LYS A 26 -9.29 -6.12 -1.56
C LYS A 26 -7.89 -5.86 -2.10
N PRO A 27 -7.65 -4.70 -2.72
CA PRO A 27 -6.31 -4.31 -3.08
C PRO A 27 -5.48 -4.02 -1.82
N THR A 28 -4.19 -4.31 -1.91
CA THR A 28 -3.24 -4.06 -0.82
C THR A 28 -2.28 -2.95 -1.24
N VAL A 29 -2.25 -1.85 -0.50
CA VAL A 29 -1.36 -0.72 -0.71
C VAL A 29 -0.15 -0.86 0.20
N PHE A 30 1.04 -0.85 -0.39
CA PHE A 30 2.32 -0.88 0.30
C PHE A 30 3.04 0.45 0.16
N ALA A 31 3.55 1.00 1.26
CA ALA A 31 4.42 2.18 1.25
C ALA A 31 5.79 1.89 1.89
N PHE A 32 6.86 2.31 1.23
CA PHE A 32 8.16 2.45 1.84
C PHE A 32 8.30 3.83 2.48
N ILE A 33 8.63 3.85 3.77
CA ILE A 33 8.71 5.07 4.58
C ILE A 33 10.09 5.09 5.23
N LYS A 34 11.00 5.91 4.73
CA LYS A 34 12.39 5.98 5.22
C LYS A 34 12.49 6.34 6.70
N SER A 35 11.57 7.16 7.19
CA SER A 35 11.55 7.64 8.58
C SER A 35 10.14 7.95 9.04
N SER A 36 9.85 7.80 10.33
CA SER A 36 8.57 8.20 10.90
C SER A 36 8.26 9.69 10.77
N SER A 37 9.29 10.51 10.52
CA SER A 37 9.16 11.95 10.23
C SER A 37 8.84 12.27 8.77
N ASP A 38 8.80 11.26 7.90
CA ASP A 38 8.52 11.43 6.48
C ASP A 38 7.08 11.97 6.29
N PRO A 39 6.88 13.05 5.50
CA PRO A 39 5.54 13.55 5.19
C PRO A 39 4.61 12.47 4.61
N LEU A 40 5.16 11.48 3.89
CA LEU A 40 4.41 10.33 3.37
C LEU A 40 3.71 9.56 4.49
N MET A 41 4.32 9.41 5.66
CA MET A 41 3.73 8.67 6.78
C MET A 41 2.39 9.25 7.23
N LYS A 42 2.31 10.58 7.35
CA LYS A 42 1.07 11.26 7.77
C LYS A 42 -0.03 11.08 6.72
N ILE A 43 0.30 11.26 5.44
CA ILE A 43 -0.63 11.13 4.33
C ILE A 43 -1.12 9.68 4.21
N PHE A 44 -0.20 8.73 4.27
CA PHE A 44 -0.49 7.31 4.17
C PHE A 44 -1.39 6.82 5.31
N MET A 45 -1.09 7.22 6.55
CA MET A 45 -1.94 6.89 7.70
C MET A 45 -3.34 7.51 7.61
N ALA A 46 -3.46 8.73 7.06
CA ALA A 46 -4.76 9.36 6.83
C ALA A 46 -5.58 8.63 5.76
N LEU A 47 -4.93 8.23 4.65
CA LEU A 47 -5.54 7.43 3.60
C LEU A 47 -5.97 6.06 4.10
N ALA A 48 -5.10 5.40 4.85
CA ALA A 48 -5.37 4.09 5.42
C ALA A 48 -6.59 4.11 6.35
N LYS A 49 -6.75 5.18 7.14
CA LYS A 49 -7.97 5.39 7.95
C LYS A 49 -9.20 5.67 7.10
N SER A 50 -9.07 6.44 6.01
CA SER A 50 -10.20 6.78 5.12
C SER A 50 -10.65 5.62 4.23
N MET A 51 -9.75 4.70 3.88
CA MET A 51 -9.96 3.63 2.90
C MET A 51 -9.89 2.24 3.53
N VAL A 52 -10.00 2.12 4.86
CA VAL A 52 -9.93 0.84 5.59
C VAL A 52 -10.97 -0.19 5.10
N ASP A 53 -12.10 0.30 4.57
CA ASP A 53 -13.15 -0.53 4.01
C ASP A 53 -12.89 -0.91 2.54
N ASP A 54 -12.14 -0.10 1.79
CA ASP A 54 -11.88 -0.29 0.36
C ASP A 54 -10.58 -1.08 0.10
N ALA A 55 -9.52 -0.84 0.89
CA ALA A 55 -8.19 -1.38 0.64
C ALA A 55 -7.46 -1.73 1.96
N VAL A 56 -6.46 -2.61 1.86
CA VAL A 56 -5.58 -2.98 2.97
C VAL A 56 -4.29 -2.18 2.86
N PHE A 57 -3.80 -1.63 3.96
CA PHE A 57 -2.59 -0.81 3.94
C PHE A 57 -1.48 -1.46 4.76
N CYS A 58 -0.28 -1.53 4.19
CA CYS A 58 0.95 -1.93 4.87
C CYS A 58 2.08 -0.95 4.55
N HIS A 59 3.03 -0.80 5.46
CA HIS A 59 4.22 0.02 5.23
C HIS A 59 5.47 -0.66 5.76
N SER A 60 6.62 -0.32 5.20
CA SER A 60 7.91 -0.76 5.71
C SER A 60 8.86 0.40 5.89
N HIS A 61 9.70 0.30 6.91
CA HIS A 61 10.86 1.17 7.10
C HIS A 61 12.13 0.64 6.41
N ASN A 62 12.09 -0.58 5.90
CA ASN A 62 13.18 -1.18 5.14
C ASN A 62 12.90 -1.03 3.64
N ASN A 63 13.94 -0.72 2.86
CA ASN A 63 13.83 -0.72 1.41
C ASN A 63 13.78 -2.18 0.92
N LEU A 64 12.57 -2.73 0.83
CA LEU A 64 12.35 -4.15 0.51
C LEU A 64 12.54 -4.47 -0.96
N PHE A 65 12.30 -3.51 -1.85
CA PHE A 65 12.24 -3.76 -3.29
C PHE A 65 13.30 -3.00 -4.11
N VAL A 66 14.23 -2.30 -3.44
CA VAL A 66 15.38 -1.61 -4.03
C VAL A 66 14.96 -0.77 -5.24
N THR A 67 14.05 0.18 -5.02
CA THR A 67 13.72 1.17 -6.07
C THR A 67 14.72 2.32 -6.09
N PRO A 68 14.96 2.92 -7.28
CA PRO A 68 15.80 4.11 -7.42
C PRO A 68 15.15 5.38 -6.84
N ASP A 69 13.84 5.36 -6.58
CA ASP A 69 13.09 6.51 -6.07
C ASP A 69 13.22 6.69 -4.54
N ASP A 70 13.09 7.94 -4.09
CA ASP A 70 13.19 8.31 -2.67
C ASP A 70 12.05 7.76 -1.80
N TYR A 71 10.92 7.46 -2.42
CA TYR A 71 9.75 6.87 -1.80
C TYR A 71 9.16 5.83 -2.74
N GLU A 72 8.56 4.80 -2.17
CA GLU A 72 7.98 3.71 -2.96
C GLU A 72 6.56 3.47 -2.49
N LEU A 73 5.60 3.65 -3.40
CA LEU A 73 4.20 3.37 -3.12
C LEU A 73 3.68 2.42 -4.19
N ARG A 74 3.21 1.26 -3.75
CA ARG A 74 2.70 0.17 -4.60
C ARG A 74 1.25 -0.12 -4.24
N VAL A 75 0.44 -0.42 -5.23
CA VAL A 75 -0.87 -1.04 -5.01
C VAL A 75 -0.84 -2.39 -5.68
N TYR A 76 -1.18 -3.39 -4.91
CA TYR A 76 -1.26 -4.78 -5.32
C TYR A 76 -2.71 -5.12 -5.60
N LEU A 77 -2.94 -5.79 -6.72
CA LEU A 77 -4.24 -6.36 -7.04
C LEU A 77 -4.59 -7.47 -6.04
N PRO A 78 -5.90 -7.63 -5.72
CA PRO A 78 -6.38 -8.74 -4.92
C PRO A 78 -5.93 -10.08 -5.52
N LYS A 79 -5.55 -11.05 -4.68
CA LYS A 79 -5.01 -12.34 -5.15
C LYS A 79 -5.90 -13.03 -6.17
N ARG A 80 -7.22 -12.89 -6.03
CA ARG A 80 -8.21 -13.50 -6.93
C ARG A 80 -8.19 -12.92 -8.35
N LEU A 81 -7.72 -11.68 -8.52
CA LEU A 81 -7.66 -10.98 -9.81
C LEU A 81 -6.28 -11.09 -10.48
N ARG A 82 -5.29 -11.65 -9.79
CA ARG A 82 -3.94 -11.82 -10.31
C ARG A 82 -3.92 -12.82 -11.45
N THR A 83 -3.21 -12.46 -12.52
CA THR A 83 -3.05 -13.32 -13.69
C THR A 83 -1.57 -13.40 -14.06
N LYS A 84 -1.19 -14.43 -14.80
CA LYS A 84 0.19 -14.57 -15.29
C LYS A 84 0.53 -13.63 -16.46
N PHE A 85 -0.42 -12.82 -16.91
CA PHE A 85 -0.33 -12.03 -18.13
C PHE A 85 -0.09 -10.54 -17.85
N GLU A 86 -0.32 -10.07 -16.63
CA GLU A 86 -0.20 -8.67 -16.23
C GLU A 86 0.54 -8.56 -14.89
N ASP A 87 1.18 -7.42 -14.67
CA ASP A 87 1.82 -7.14 -13.38
C ASP A 87 0.78 -7.10 -12.25
N ASP A 88 1.07 -7.81 -11.16
CA ASP A 88 0.19 -7.91 -9.99
C ASP A 88 0.15 -6.61 -9.15
N PHE A 89 0.93 -5.60 -9.54
CA PHE A 89 1.06 -4.35 -8.82
C PHE A 89 1.30 -3.16 -9.76
N ALA A 90 0.86 -1.99 -9.32
CA ALA A 90 1.21 -0.72 -9.94
C ALA A 90 2.08 0.10 -8.99
N LEU A 91 3.05 0.82 -9.56
CA LEU A 91 3.90 1.79 -8.85
C LEU A 91 3.32 3.21 -9.01
N TYR A 92 3.20 3.93 -7.90
CA TYR A 92 2.81 5.33 -7.91
C TYR A 92 4.05 6.20 -8.07
N LYS A 93 4.05 7.04 -9.12
CA LYS A 93 5.13 7.99 -9.44
C LYS A 93 4.61 9.44 -9.50
N GLY A 94 3.44 9.69 -8.92
CA GLY A 94 2.82 11.01 -8.89
C GLY A 94 3.23 11.83 -7.67
N GLU A 95 2.64 13.02 -7.54
CA GLU A 95 2.88 13.89 -6.39
C GLU A 95 2.34 13.28 -5.09
N LEU A 96 3.00 13.55 -3.97
CA LEU A 96 2.60 13.08 -2.63
C LEU A 96 1.38 13.86 -2.11
N GLU A 97 0.25 13.75 -2.79
CA GLU A 97 -1.03 14.32 -2.39
C GLU A 97 -2.04 13.21 -2.09
N SER A 98 -2.76 13.37 -0.97
CA SER A 98 -3.77 12.38 -0.55
C SER A 98 -4.85 12.12 -1.61
N SER A 99 -5.31 13.15 -2.33
CA SER A 99 -6.34 13.03 -3.37
C SER A 99 -5.84 12.17 -4.53
N ASN A 100 -4.65 12.50 -5.05
CA ASN A 100 -4.04 11.79 -6.17
C ASN A 100 -3.78 10.32 -5.84
N ILE A 101 -3.24 10.03 -4.65
CA ILE A 101 -2.98 8.67 -4.21
C ILE A 101 -4.31 7.90 -4.05
N LYS A 102 -5.35 8.54 -3.50
CA LYS A 102 -6.67 7.92 -3.32
C LYS A 102 -7.32 7.54 -4.65
N GLU A 103 -7.31 8.45 -5.62
CA GLU A 103 -7.82 8.16 -6.96
C GLU A 103 -7.01 7.07 -7.65
N TRP A 104 -5.69 7.11 -7.49
CA TRP A 104 -4.82 6.08 -8.03
C TRP A 104 -5.09 4.69 -7.45
N ILE A 105 -5.25 4.57 -6.12
CA ILE A 105 -5.62 3.31 -5.46
C ILE A 105 -6.95 2.78 -6.02
N ARG A 106 -7.95 3.65 -6.23
CA ARG A 106 -9.26 3.24 -6.79
C ARG A 106 -9.21 2.84 -8.25
N LYS A 107 -8.23 3.34 -9.00
CA LYS A 107 -8.05 3.04 -10.42
C LYS A 107 -7.27 1.75 -10.65
N HIS A 108 -6.33 1.44 -9.78
CA HIS A 108 -5.38 0.33 -9.93
C HIS A 108 -5.57 -0.81 -8.92
N GLY A 109 -6.41 -0.64 -7.91
CA GLY A 109 -6.75 -1.65 -6.92
C GLY A 109 -8.16 -2.19 -7.12
#